data_AF-A0A7J9G7Z3-F1
#
_entry.id   AF-A0A7J9G7Z3-F1
#
_cell.length_a   1.000
_cell.length_b   1.000
_cell.length_c   1.000
_cell.angle_alpha   90.00
_cell.angle_beta   90.00
_cell.angle_gamma   90.00
#
_symmetry.space_group_name_H-M   'P 1'
#
loop_
_entity.id
_entity.type
_entity.pdbx_description
1 polymer ?
#
loop_
_entity_poly.entity_id
_entity_poly.type
_entity_poly.pdbx_seq_one_letter_code
_entity_poly.pdbx_strand_id
1 'polypeptide(L)'
;MDKGTNATEVLEGRAYRLQHPWVGIVNRSQADINKNVDMIVARRKEREYFETSPDYGHLASKMGSEYLAKLLSQHLELVIRQRIPSIISMINKTIDELNAELDRIGRPVAADGGAQLYMILELCRAFDRVFKEHLDGGRPGGDRIYGVFDHQLPAALKKLPFDRHLSLKNVQKVVTEADGYQPHLIAPEQGYRRLIDGSITYFKGPAEASVDAVMFLLVLL
;
A
#
# COMPACT_ATOMS: atom_id res chain seq x y z
N MET A 1 42.62 25.04 41.73
CA MET A 1 43.81 25.30 40.90
C MET A 1 44.95 25.51 41.85
N ASP A 2 46.00 24.70 41.73
CA ASP A 2 47.18 24.82 42.57
C ASP A 2 47.96 26.06 42.15
N LYS A 3 48.60 26.72 43.13
CA LYS A 3 49.44 27.90 42.86
C LYS A 3 50.50 27.55 41.82
N GLY A 4 50.46 28.23 40.66
CA GLY A 4 51.39 28.05 39.56
C GLY A 4 50.87 27.24 38.37
N THR A 5 49.60 26.78 38.39
CA THR A 5 48.97 26.06 37.26
C THR A 5 47.80 26.84 36.67
N ASN A 6 47.69 26.87 35.34
CA ASN A 6 46.57 27.48 34.60
C ASN A 6 45.96 26.49 33.59
N ALA A 7 44.72 26.74 33.18
CA ALA A 7 43.99 25.91 32.21
C ALA A 7 43.89 26.60 30.83
N THR A 8 44.75 27.57 30.55
CA THR A 8 44.64 28.47 29.39
C THR A 8 44.73 27.68 28.08
N GLU A 9 45.62 26.70 27.98
CA GLU A 9 45.73 25.85 26.78
C GLU A 9 44.47 25.02 26.49
N VAL A 10 43.74 24.61 27.54
CA VAL A 10 42.48 23.88 27.40
C VAL A 10 41.37 24.85 27.01
N LEU A 11 41.23 25.98 27.72
CA LEU A 11 40.18 26.97 27.46
C LEU A 11 40.30 27.61 26.07
N GLU A 12 41.51 27.74 25.54
CA GLU A 12 41.76 28.18 24.16
C GLU A 12 41.60 27.06 23.11
N GLY A 13 41.36 25.83 23.55
CA GLY A 13 41.19 24.67 22.67
C GLY A 13 42.49 24.22 22.00
N ARG A 14 43.67 24.67 22.47
CA ARG A 14 44.98 24.26 21.96
C ARG A 14 45.35 22.84 22.41
N ALA A 15 45.03 22.49 23.65
CA ALA A 15 45.25 21.15 24.18
C ALA A 15 44.23 20.13 23.64
N TYR A 16 42.94 20.50 23.62
CA TYR A 16 41.84 19.66 23.12
C TYR A 16 40.82 20.49 22.35
N ARG A 17 40.64 20.16 21.07
CA ARG A 17 39.69 20.86 20.19
C ARG A 17 38.33 20.16 20.21
N LEU A 18 37.30 20.90 20.61
CA LEU A 18 35.90 20.45 20.63
C LEU A 18 35.08 21.11 19.51
N GLN A 19 33.92 20.53 19.19
CA GLN A 19 32.94 21.16 18.28
C GLN A 19 32.34 22.44 18.88
N HIS A 20 32.19 22.49 20.20
CA HIS A 20 31.76 23.66 20.95
C HIS A 20 32.89 24.13 21.87
N PRO A 21 33.07 25.45 22.06
CA PRO A 21 34.20 25.99 22.82
C PRO A 21 34.11 25.59 24.30
N TRP A 22 35.28 25.47 24.93
CA TRP A 22 35.37 25.36 26.39
C TRP A 22 34.92 26.66 27.05
N VAL A 23 34.17 26.54 28.14
CA VAL A 23 33.74 27.69 28.96
C VAL A 23 34.11 27.42 30.41
N GLY A 24 35.02 28.25 30.94
CA GLY A 24 35.41 28.25 32.35
C GLY A 24 34.37 28.94 33.21
N ILE A 25 34.12 28.39 34.40
CA ILE A 25 33.13 28.89 35.36
C ILE A 25 33.77 28.91 36.74
N VAL A 26 33.44 29.91 37.54
CA VAL A 26 33.84 29.98 38.95
C VAL A 26 32.58 29.95 39.81
N ASN A 27 32.42 28.83 40.53
CA ASN A 27 31.30 28.62 41.44
C ASN A 27 31.61 29.11 42.86
N ARG A 28 30.56 29.20 43.67
CA ARG A 28 30.67 29.43 45.13
C ARG A 28 31.51 28.33 45.78
N SER A 29 32.41 28.73 46.66
CA SER A 29 33.14 27.79 47.51
C SER A 29 32.24 27.20 48.61
N GLN A 30 32.69 26.15 49.29
CA GLN A 30 31.97 25.59 50.43
C GLN A 30 31.74 26.62 51.53
N ALA A 31 32.70 27.53 51.75
CA ALA A 31 32.56 28.61 52.72
C ALA A 31 31.51 29.65 52.29
N ASP A 32 31.43 29.98 50.99
CA ASP A 32 30.42 30.89 50.46
C ASP A 32 29.01 30.28 50.55
N ILE A 33 28.89 28.97 50.35
CA ILE A 33 27.64 28.22 50.54
C ILE A 33 27.21 28.27 52.00
N ASN A 34 28.11 27.95 52.94
CA ASN A 34 27.82 27.98 54.37
C ASN A 34 27.42 29.39 54.86
N LYS A 35 27.90 30.45 54.19
CA LYS A 35 27.55 31.85 54.45
C LYS A 35 26.32 32.34 53.69
N ASN A 36 25.64 31.47 52.93
CA ASN A 36 24.51 31.82 52.08
C ASN A 36 24.78 33.02 51.16
N VAL A 37 25.97 33.07 50.55
CA VAL A 37 26.31 34.16 49.63
C VAL A 37 25.33 34.16 48.45
N ASP A 38 24.74 35.32 48.21
CA ASP A 38 23.78 35.56 47.14
C ASP A 38 24.37 35.25 45.75
N MET A 39 23.54 34.72 44.86
CA MET A 39 23.97 34.29 43.53
C MET A 39 24.40 35.48 42.65
N ILE A 40 23.78 36.65 42.80
CA ILE A 40 24.16 37.87 42.08
C ILE A 40 25.58 38.29 42.50
N VAL A 41 25.88 38.21 43.80
CA VAL A 41 27.21 38.51 44.33
C VAL A 41 28.24 37.49 43.82
N ALA A 42 27.88 36.20 43.78
CA ALA A 42 28.74 35.16 43.23
C ALA A 42 29.07 35.38 41.74
N ARG A 43 28.06 35.74 40.93
CA ARG A 43 28.27 36.08 39.50
C ARG A 43 29.13 37.31 39.30
N ARG A 44 28.99 38.34 40.15
CA ARG A 44 29.86 39.51 40.10
C ARG A 44 31.31 39.15 40.40
N LYS A 45 31.53 38.33 41.44
CA LYS A 45 32.88 37.81 41.78
C LYS A 45 33.47 36.96 40.65
N GLU A 46 32.65 36.13 40.00
CA GLU A 46 33.08 35.35 38.83
C GLU A 46 33.54 36.26 37.69
N ARG A 47 32.77 37.31 37.37
CA ARG A 47 33.13 38.27 36.32
C ARG A 47 34.43 39.00 36.66
N GLU A 48 34.53 39.51 37.89
CA GLU A 48 35.73 40.19 38.38
C GLU A 48 36.97 39.28 38.35
N TYR A 49 36.82 38.00 38.72
CA TYR A 49 37.90 37.02 38.63
C TYR A 49 38.42 36.87 37.20
N PHE A 50 37.53 36.72 36.22
CA PHE A 50 37.97 36.57 34.83
C PHE A 50 38.54 37.86 34.25
N GLU A 51 38.01 39.03 34.61
CA GLU A 51 38.49 40.34 34.13
C GLU A 51 39.85 40.72 34.73
N THR A 52 40.09 40.39 36.00
CA THR A 52 41.31 40.78 36.72
C THR A 52 42.41 39.71 36.72
N SER A 53 42.11 38.49 36.24
CA SER A 53 43.09 37.41 36.19
C SER A 53 44.17 37.66 35.12
N PRO A 54 45.46 37.55 35.47
CA PRO A 54 46.55 37.73 34.51
C PRO A 54 46.57 36.63 33.42
N ASP A 55 46.11 35.42 33.73
CA ASP A 55 46.11 34.28 32.81
C ASP A 55 44.85 34.20 31.93
N TYR A 56 43.73 34.80 32.37
CA TYR A 56 42.40 34.65 31.74
C TYR A 56 41.75 35.96 31.30
N GLY A 57 42.36 37.12 31.58
CA GLY A 57 41.81 38.44 31.27
C GLY A 57 41.41 38.61 29.80
N HIS A 58 42.22 38.10 28.87
CA HIS A 58 41.93 38.15 27.44
C HIS A 58 40.76 37.23 27.02
N LEU A 59 40.39 36.26 27.84
CA LEU A 59 39.27 35.34 27.61
C LEU A 59 37.99 35.76 28.33
N ALA A 60 38.00 36.80 29.16
CA ALA A 60 36.90 37.15 30.05
C ALA A 60 35.53 37.26 29.34
N SER A 61 35.50 37.78 28.10
CA SER A 61 34.28 37.90 27.30
C SER A 61 33.64 36.57 26.87
N LYS A 62 34.38 35.46 26.95
CA LYS A 62 33.96 34.10 26.56
C LYS A 62 33.92 33.12 27.75
N MET A 63 33.94 33.64 28.96
CA MET A 63 33.97 32.85 30.20
C MET A 63 32.81 33.23 31.12
N GLY A 64 32.60 32.40 32.13
CA GLY A 64 31.60 32.60 33.17
C GLY A 64 30.23 32.03 32.85
N SER A 65 29.42 31.93 33.90
CA SER A 65 28.10 31.31 33.89
C SER A 65 27.11 32.03 32.96
N GLU A 66 27.21 33.36 32.86
CA GLU A 66 26.34 34.16 31.99
C GLU A 66 26.63 33.94 30.51
N TYR A 67 27.91 33.84 30.15
CA TYR A 67 28.32 33.50 28.78
C TYR A 67 27.88 32.08 28.43
N LEU A 68 28.10 31.11 29.34
CA LEU A 68 27.66 29.73 29.13
C LEU A 68 26.14 29.68 28.90
N ALA A 69 25.35 30.36 29.73
CA ALA A 69 23.90 30.37 29.57
C ALA A 69 23.46 30.93 28.21
N LYS A 70 24.09 32.01 27.73
CA LYS A 70 23.83 32.56 26.39
C LYS A 70 24.21 31.57 25.29
N LEU A 71 25.39 30.95 25.41
CA LEU A 71 25.89 29.97 24.44
C LEU A 71 24.96 28.75 24.33
N LEU A 72 24.54 28.20 25.48
CA LEU A 72 23.62 27.06 25.52
C LEU A 72 22.24 27.42 24.97
N SER A 73 21.71 28.60 25.29
CA SER A 73 20.43 29.06 24.74
C SER A 73 20.48 29.21 23.21
N GLN A 74 21.55 29.83 22.67
CA GLN A 74 21.74 29.95 21.23
C GLN A 74 21.88 28.58 20.56
N HIS A 75 22.62 27.66 21.19
CA HIS A 75 22.79 26.32 20.65
C HIS A 75 21.47 25.55 20.64
N LEU A 76 20.70 25.60 21.74
CA LEU A 76 19.39 24.98 21.83
C LEU A 76 18.42 25.53 20.78
N GLU A 77 18.37 26.86 20.61
CA GLU A 77 17.54 27.50 19.58
C GLU A 77 17.90 26.99 18.17
N LEU A 78 19.20 26.92 17.87
CA LEU A 78 19.69 26.42 16.59
C LEU A 78 19.30 24.95 16.36
N VAL A 79 19.48 24.09 17.36
CA VAL A 79 19.12 22.67 17.26
C VAL A 79 17.60 22.50 17.07
N ILE A 80 16.79 23.25 17.83
CA ILE A 80 15.33 23.23 17.67
C ILE A 80 14.94 23.66 16.25
N ARG A 81 15.48 24.78 15.77
CA ARG A 81 15.20 25.29 14.42
C ARG A 81 15.60 24.29 13.33
N GLN A 82 16.71 23.58 13.50
CA GLN A 82 17.14 22.53 12.56
C GLN A 82 16.23 21.29 12.58
N ARG A 83 15.63 20.95 13.72
CA ARG A 83 14.76 19.77 13.86
C ARG A 83 13.32 20.02 13.43
N ILE A 84 12.80 21.24 13.58
CA ILE A 84 11.42 21.60 13.23
C ILE A 84 11.02 21.17 11.80
N PRO A 85 11.79 21.44 10.73
CA PRO A 85 11.42 21.04 9.37
C PRO A 85 11.22 19.53 9.20
N SER A 86 12.10 18.73 9.83
CA SER A 86 12.00 17.27 9.79
C SER A 86 10.76 16.77 10.53
N ILE A 87 10.40 17.40 11.66
CA ILE A 87 9.20 17.06 12.43
C ILE A 87 7.94 17.40 11.61
N ILE A 88 7.90 18.58 10.98
CA ILE A 88 6.79 18.98 10.11
C ILE A 88 6.64 18.00 8.94
N SER A 89 7.75 17.63 8.29
CA SER A 89 7.72 16.67 7.19
C SER A 89 7.21 15.29 7.64
N MET A 90 7.62 14.83 8.83
CA MET A 90 7.12 13.58 9.40
C MET A 90 5.62 13.65 9.68
N ILE A 91 5.13 14.74 10.29
CA ILE A 91 3.71 14.94 10.57
C ILE A 91 2.89 14.94 9.28
N ASN A 92 3.31 15.70 8.26
CA ASN A 92 2.60 15.76 6.99
C ASN A 92 2.55 14.39 6.31
N LYS A 93 3.67 13.64 6.31
CA LYS A 93 3.69 12.27 5.79
C LYS A 93 2.70 11.36 6.52
N THR A 94 2.66 11.42 7.85
CA THR A 94 1.71 10.65 8.65
C THR A 94 0.25 11.05 8.36
N ILE A 95 -0.02 12.34 8.16
CA ILE A 95 -1.34 12.83 7.74
C ILE A 95 -1.73 12.24 6.38
N ASP A 96 -0.83 12.25 5.40
CA ASP A 96 -1.08 11.71 4.07
C ASP A 96 -1.35 10.20 4.12
N GLU A 97 -0.56 9.45 4.90
CA GLU A 97 -0.74 8.01 5.10
C GLU A 97 -2.09 7.70 5.77
N LEU A 98 -2.46 8.45 6.81
CA LEU A 98 -3.75 8.27 7.50
C LEU A 98 -4.94 8.64 6.62
N ASN A 99 -4.84 9.68 5.80
CA ASN A 99 -5.89 10.05 4.85
C ASN A 99 -6.05 8.99 3.76
N ALA A 100 -4.96 8.44 3.23
CA ALA A 100 -5.03 7.35 2.27
C ALA A 100 -5.67 6.09 2.87
N GLU A 101 -5.41 5.79 4.14
CA GLU A 101 -6.07 4.70 4.85
C GLU A 101 -7.56 4.98 5.08
N LEU A 102 -7.91 6.22 5.47
CA LEU A 102 -9.31 6.65 5.64
C LEU A 102 -10.10 6.55 4.33
N ASP A 103 -9.51 6.97 3.22
CA ASP A 103 -10.12 6.85 1.89
C ASP A 103 -10.33 5.39 1.49
N ARG A 104 -9.40 4.49 1.86
CA ARG A 104 -9.54 3.05 1.63
C ARG A 104 -10.66 2.42 2.47
N ILE A 105 -10.79 2.83 3.73
CA ILE A 105 -11.87 2.36 4.62
C ILE A 105 -13.22 2.91 4.15
N GLY A 106 -13.22 4.11 3.60
CA GLY A 106 -14.41 4.81 3.15
C GLY A 106 -15.07 5.64 4.25
N ARG A 107 -16.19 6.26 3.89
CA ARG A 107 -16.91 7.16 4.80
C ARG A 107 -17.78 6.39 5.79
N PRO A 108 -18.00 6.91 7.00
CA PRO A 108 -18.96 6.33 7.94
C PRO A 108 -20.33 6.16 7.30
N VAL A 109 -20.96 5.01 7.54
CA VAL A 109 -22.36 4.79 7.17
C VAL A 109 -23.22 5.66 8.07
N ALA A 110 -24.04 6.52 7.47
CA ALA A 110 -24.96 7.34 8.23
C ALA A 110 -25.93 6.46 9.04
N ALA A 111 -26.29 6.93 10.24
CA ALA A 111 -27.13 6.18 11.18
C ALA A 111 -28.61 6.20 10.79
N ASP A 112 -29.04 7.13 9.94
CA ASP A 112 -30.42 7.20 9.48
C ASP A 112 -30.71 6.13 8.41
N GLY A 113 -31.87 5.50 8.51
CA GLY A 113 -32.25 4.42 7.60
C GLY A 113 -32.35 4.85 6.13
N GLY A 114 -32.62 6.14 5.87
CA GLY A 114 -32.70 6.67 4.50
C GLY A 114 -31.34 6.69 3.81
N ALA A 115 -30.31 7.19 4.50
CA ALA A 115 -28.96 7.22 3.98
C ALA A 115 -28.33 5.82 3.87
N GLN A 116 -28.67 4.89 4.76
CA GLN A 116 -28.30 3.47 4.61
C GLN A 116 -28.88 2.87 3.32
N LEU A 117 -30.17 3.09 3.07
CA LEU A 117 -30.82 2.62 1.84
C LEU A 117 -30.17 3.23 0.59
N TYR A 118 -29.90 4.54 0.62
CA TYR A 118 -29.20 5.22 -0.46
C TYR A 118 -27.82 4.62 -0.73
N MET A 119 -27.05 4.32 0.33
CA MET A 119 -25.74 3.68 0.21
C MET A 119 -25.84 2.27 -0.40
N ILE A 120 -26.81 1.46 0.03
CA ILE A 120 -27.04 0.13 -0.57
C ILE A 120 -27.35 0.26 -2.07
N LEU A 121 -28.20 1.23 -2.45
CA LEU A 121 -28.53 1.45 -3.86
C LEU A 121 -27.30 1.89 -4.68
N GLU A 122 -26.44 2.74 -4.13
CA GLU A 122 -25.18 3.12 -4.77
C GLU A 122 -24.23 1.93 -4.93
N LEU A 123 -24.10 1.08 -3.90
CA LEU A 123 -23.30 -0.15 -3.99
C LEU A 123 -23.84 -1.11 -5.05
N CYS A 124 -25.15 -1.30 -5.13
CA CYS A 124 -25.78 -2.12 -6.16
C CYS A 124 -25.53 -1.56 -7.56
N ARG A 125 -25.62 -0.24 -7.75
CA ARG A 125 -25.32 0.41 -9.05
C ARG A 125 -23.86 0.30 -9.42
N ALA A 126 -22.96 0.48 -8.46
CA ALA A 126 -21.53 0.33 -8.68
C ALA A 126 -21.18 -1.11 -9.08
N PHE A 127 -21.76 -2.09 -8.39
CA PHE A 127 -21.63 -3.49 -8.76
C PHE A 127 -22.16 -3.77 -10.17
N ASP A 128 -23.39 -3.33 -10.50
CA ASP A 128 -23.98 -3.52 -11.83
C ASP A 128 -23.10 -2.92 -12.93
N ARG A 129 -22.54 -1.72 -12.71
CA ARG A 129 -21.60 -1.09 -13.65
C ARG A 129 -20.33 -1.91 -13.83
N VAL A 130 -19.66 -2.27 -12.74
CA VAL A 130 -18.40 -3.04 -12.79
C VAL A 130 -18.62 -4.42 -13.41
N PHE A 131 -19.72 -5.09 -13.07
CA PHE A 131 -20.08 -6.38 -13.63
C PHE A 131 -20.33 -6.30 -15.14
N LYS A 132 -21.08 -5.29 -15.60
CA LYS A 132 -21.27 -5.04 -17.04
C LYS A 132 -19.96 -4.74 -17.75
N GLU A 133 -19.13 -3.86 -17.20
CA GLU A 133 -17.80 -3.56 -17.75
C GLU A 133 -16.91 -4.81 -17.82
N HIS A 134 -17.02 -5.72 -16.85
CA HIS A 134 -16.27 -6.98 -16.86
C HIS A 134 -16.78 -7.98 -17.91
N LEU A 135 -18.11 -8.04 -18.13
CA LEU A 135 -18.71 -8.87 -19.17
C LEU A 135 -18.46 -8.33 -20.57
N ASP A 136 -18.60 -7.03 -20.77
CA ASP A 136 -18.43 -6.36 -22.07
C ASP A 136 -16.95 -6.07 -22.40
N GLY A 137 -16.08 -6.03 -21.39
CA GLY A 137 -14.65 -5.75 -21.51
C GLY A 137 -13.80 -6.97 -21.89
N GLY A 138 -12.59 -6.69 -22.41
CA GLY A 138 -11.56 -7.69 -22.69
C GLY A 138 -10.79 -8.16 -21.44
N ARG A 139 -9.88 -9.15 -21.61
CA ARG A 139 -9.21 -9.97 -20.56
C ARG A 139 -9.16 -9.36 -19.14
N PRO A 140 -9.59 -10.09 -18.09
CA PRO A 140 -9.88 -11.54 -18.04
C PRO A 140 -11.37 -11.92 -18.11
N GLY A 141 -12.27 -10.97 -18.35
CA GLY A 141 -13.72 -11.17 -18.28
C GLY A 141 -14.35 -11.80 -19.51
N GLY A 142 -15.07 -10.99 -20.30
CA GLY A 142 -15.82 -11.42 -21.48
C GLY A 142 -15.01 -12.27 -22.47
N ASP A 143 -13.73 -11.97 -22.68
CA ASP A 143 -12.80 -12.73 -23.54
C ASP A 143 -12.77 -14.24 -23.24
N ARG A 144 -12.92 -14.64 -21.97
CA ARG A 144 -12.92 -16.07 -21.61
C ARG A 144 -14.21 -16.75 -22.05
N ILE A 145 -15.34 -16.05 -21.97
CA ILE A 145 -16.64 -16.53 -22.46
C ILE A 145 -16.57 -16.67 -23.98
N TYR A 146 -16.02 -15.68 -24.68
CA TYR A 146 -15.75 -15.79 -26.13
C TYR A 146 -14.86 -17.00 -26.45
N GLY A 147 -13.82 -17.26 -25.64
CA GLY A 147 -12.99 -18.45 -25.79
C GLY A 147 -13.75 -19.79 -25.75
N VAL A 148 -14.80 -19.89 -24.92
CA VAL A 148 -15.67 -21.08 -24.87
C VAL A 148 -16.39 -21.27 -26.21
N PHE A 149 -17.03 -20.21 -26.71
CA PHE A 149 -17.87 -20.30 -27.91
C PHE A 149 -17.08 -20.31 -29.23
N ASP A 150 -15.97 -19.60 -29.32
CA ASP A 150 -15.18 -19.49 -30.56
C ASP A 150 -14.16 -20.62 -30.72
N HIS A 151 -13.75 -21.26 -29.61
CA HIS A 151 -12.69 -22.27 -29.65
C HIS A 151 -13.13 -23.61 -29.07
N GLN A 152 -13.58 -23.65 -27.81
CA GLN A 152 -13.84 -24.92 -27.11
C GLN A 152 -15.03 -25.68 -27.72
N LEU A 153 -16.17 -25.01 -27.90
CA LEU A 153 -17.36 -25.61 -28.48
C LEU A 153 -17.12 -26.08 -29.93
N PRO A 154 -16.58 -25.26 -30.86
CA PRO A 154 -16.26 -25.73 -32.21
C PRO A 154 -15.28 -26.90 -32.24
N ALA A 155 -14.27 -26.91 -31.36
CA ALA A 155 -13.34 -28.03 -31.24
C ALA A 155 -14.03 -29.30 -30.74
N ALA A 156 -14.97 -29.19 -29.79
CA ALA A 156 -15.76 -30.32 -29.31
C ALA A 156 -16.70 -30.86 -30.39
N LEU A 157 -17.35 -29.98 -31.16
CA LEU A 157 -18.22 -30.37 -32.28
C LEU A 157 -17.46 -31.10 -33.39
N LYS A 158 -16.24 -30.65 -33.73
CA LYS A 158 -15.38 -31.31 -34.72
C LYS A 158 -14.91 -32.72 -34.28
N LYS A 159 -14.92 -33.01 -32.98
CA LYS A 159 -14.51 -34.32 -32.42
C LYS A 159 -15.67 -35.31 -32.32
N LEU A 160 -16.89 -34.92 -32.71
CA LEU A 160 -18.03 -35.83 -32.68
C LEU A 160 -17.83 -36.99 -33.67
N PRO A 161 -18.27 -38.22 -33.33
CA PRO A 161 -17.97 -39.42 -34.11
C PRO A 161 -18.89 -39.58 -35.34
N PHE A 162 -19.08 -38.51 -36.13
CA PHE A 162 -19.96 -38.52 -37.30
C PHE A 162 -19.49 -39.47 -38.40
N ASP A 163 -18.18 -39.63 -38.59
CA ASP A 163 -17.64 -40.58 -39.59
C ASP A 163 -18.11 -42.02 -39.32
N ARG A 164 -18.25 -42.38 -38.04
CA ARG A 164 -18.78 -43.68 -37.63
C ARG A 164 -20.30 -43.72 -37.74
N HIS A 165 -20.99 -42.68 -37.25
CA HIS A 165 -22.45 -42.62 -37.23
C HIS A 165 -23.06 -42.57 -38.63
N LEU A 166 -22.45 -41.82 -39.55
CA LEU A 166 -22.89 -41.67 -40.94
C LEU A 166 -22.17 -42.63 -41.90
N SER A 167 -21.46 -43.62 -41.39
CA SER A 167 -20.84 -44.66 -42.23
C SER A 167 -21.90 -45.42 -43.03
N LEU A 168 -21.58 -45.79 -44.28
CA LEU A 168 -22.49 -46.53 -45.17
C LEU A 168 -23.12 -47.76 -44.49
N LYS A 169 -22.31 -48.49 -43.71
CA LYS A 169 -22.76 -49.67 -42.96
C LYS A 169 -23.82 -49.32 -41.92
N ASN A 170 -23.63 -48.23 -41.18
CA ASN A 170 -24.60 -47.81 -40.17
C ASN A 170 -25.86 -47.21 -40.80
N VAL A 171 -25.71 -46.40 -41.86
CA VAL A 171 -26.83 -45.83 -42.61
C VAL A 171 -27.72 -46.93 -43.18
N GLN A 172 -27.15 -47.93 -43.86
CA GLN A 172 -27.91 -49.07 -44.40
C GLN A 172 -28.67 -49.82 -43.31
N LYS A 173 -28.00 -50.07 -42.17
CA LYS A 173 -28.61 -50.72 -41.01
C LYS A 173 -29.81 -49.92 -40.49
N VAL A 174 -29.62 -48.64 -40.16
CA VAL A 174 -30.66 -47.79 -39.57
C VAL A 174 -31.83 -47.59 -40.52
N VAL A 175 -31.58 -47.39 -41.81
CA VAL A 175 -32.63 -47.25 -42.83
C VAL A 175 -33.43 -48.53 -42.98
N THR A 176 -32.75 -49.69 -43.08
CA THR A 176 -33.43 -50.98 -43.21
C THR A 176 -34.25 -51.32 -41.95
N GLU A 177 -33.76 -50.96 -40.76
CA GLU A 177 -34.47 -51.13 -39.49
C GLU A 177 -35.67 -50.18 -39.32
N ALA A 178 -35.67 -49.02 -39.98
CA ALA A 178 -36.71 -48.00 -39.84
C ALA A 178 -37.82 -48.13 -40.89
N ASP A 179 -37.46 -48.30 -42.16
CA ASP A 179 -38.38 -48.35 -43.29
C ASP A 179 -38.69 -49.79 -43.76
N GLY A 180 -37.92 -50.79 -43.28
CA GLY A 180 -38.04 -52.18 -43.72
C GLY A 180 -37.39 -52.44 -45.09
N TYR A 181 -37.40 -53.70 -45.53
CA TYR A 181 -36.90 -54.07 -46.86
C TYR A 181 -37.96 -53.78 -47.93
N GLN A 182 -37.92 -52.59 -48.52
CA GLN A 182 -38.75 -52.23 -49.67
C GLN A 182 -37.89 -52.04 -50.93
N PRO A 183 -38.27 -52.54 -52.12
CA PRO A 183 -37.61 -52.15 -53.37
C PRO A 183 -38.04 -50.71 -53.70
N HIS A 184 -37.24 -49.75 -53.25
CA HIS A 184 -37.57 -48.33 -53.20
C HIS A 184 -37.79 -47.69 -54.59
N LEU A 185 -39.04 -47.30 -54.88
CA LEU A 185 -39.38 -46.26 -55.88
C LEU A 185 -39.46 -44.86 -55.22
N ILE A 186 -39.40 -44.78 -53.88
CA ILE A 186 -39.55 -43.56 -53.05
C ILE A 186 -38.45 -43.54 -51.97
N ALA A 187 -37.99 -42.35 -51.57
CA ALA A 187 -36.91 -42.18 -50.59
C ALA A 187 -37.28 -42.66 -49.16
N PRO A 188 -36.33 -43.25 -48.40
CA PRO A 188 -36.57 -43.81 -47.06
C PRO A 188 -36.60 -42.72 -45.95
N GLU A 189 -37.76 -42.09 -45.76
CA GLU A 189 -37.91 -40.94 -44.87
C GLU A 189 -37.70 -41.26 -43.38
N GLN A 190 -38.13 -42.43 -42.89
CA GLN A 190 -38.04 -42.74 -41.45
C GLN A 190 -36.59 -43.05 -41.05
N GLY A 191 -35.84 -43.72 -41.92
CA GLY A 191 -34.42 -43.98 -41.75
C GLY A 191 -33.61 -42.69 -41.68
N TYR A 192 -33.88 -41.74 -42.58
CA TYR A 192 -33.24 -40.42 -42.53
C TYR A 192 -33.60 -39.66 -41.24
N ARG A 193 -34.89 -39.67 -40.84
CA ARG A 193 -35.32 -39.04 -39.59
C ARG A 193 -34.57 -39.62 -38.38
N ARG A 194 -34.49 -40.95 -38.26
CA ARG A 194 -33.73 -41.60 -37.16
C ARG A 194 -32.23 -41.29 -37.19
N LEU A 195 -31.62 -41.22 -38.38
CA LEU A 195 -30.21 -40.84 -38.51
C LEU A 195 -29.96 -39.40 -38.05
N ILE A 196 -30.86 -38.48 -38.41
CA ILE A 196 -30.81 -37.08 -37.98
C ILE A 196 -31.02 -36.96 -36.47
N ASP A 197 -32.03 -37.62 -35.90
CA ASP A 197 -32.29 -37.60 -34.45
C ASP A 197 -31.10 -38.15 -33.65
N GLY A 198 -30.52 -39.25 -34.11
CA GLY A 198 -29.29 -39.80 -33.52
C GLY A 198 -28.11 -38.84 -33.64
N SER A 199 -28.01 -38.11 -34.75
CA SER A 199 -26.97 -37.09 -34.97
C SER A 199 -27.12 -35.90 -34.01
N ILE A 200 -28.35 -35.42 -33.82
CA ILE A 200 -28.66 -34.30 -32.92
C ILE A 200 -28.29 -34.64 -31.47
N THR A 201 -28.47 -35.89 -31.05
CA THR A 201 -28.16 -36.35 -29.69
C THR A 201 -26.70 -36.14 -29.32
N TYR A 202 -25.76 -36.27 -30.26
CA TYR A 202 -24.33 -36.05 -30.01
C TYR A 202 -23.96 -34.61 -29.68
N PHE A 203 -24.75 -33.62 -30.10
CA PHE A 203 -24.50 -32.20 -29.81
C PHE A 203 -24.80 -31.84 -28.35
N LYS A 204 -25.62 -32.63 -27.66
CA LYS A 204 -26.07 -32.34 -26.28
C LYS A 204 -24.90 -32.22 -25.30
N GLY A 205 -23.97 -33.19 -25.32
CA GLY A 205 -22.82 -33.20 -24.39
C GLY A 205 -21.91 -31.97 -24.53
N PRO A 206 -21.43 -31.62 -25.74
CA PRO A 206 -20.66 -30.39 -25.96
C PRO A 206 -21.42 -29.11 -25.57
N ALA A 207 -22.74 -29.05 -25.78
CA ALA A 207 -23.54 -27.90 -25.40
C ALA A 207 -23.64 -27.75 -23.88
N GLU A 208 -23.93 -28.84 -23.15
CA GLU A 208 -23.96 -28.86 -21.68
C GLU A 208 -22.61 -28.46 -21.08
N ALA A 209 -21.52 -29.05 -21.58
CA ALA A 209 -20.17 -28.69 -21.14
C ALA A 209 -19.82 -27.22 -21.37
N SER A 210 -20.36 -26.60 -22.43
CA SER A 210 -20.15 -25.17 -22.71
C SER A 210 -20.93 -24.29 -21.73
N VAL A 211 -22.15 -24.70 -21.37
CA VAL A 211 -22.95 -24.01 -20.34
C VAL A 211 -22.24 -24.07 -18.99
N ASP A 212 -21.74 -25.25 -18.61
CA ASP A 212 -21.01 -25.43 -17.35
C ASP A 212 -19.72 -24.60 -17.31
N ALA A 213 -18.98 -24.55 -18.42
CA ALA A 213 -17.78 -23.73 -18.54
C ALA A 213 -18.08 -22.24 -18.37
N VAL A 214 -19.15 -21.73 -19.00
CA VAL A 214 -19.57 -20.33 -18.85
C VAL A 214 -20.06 -20.05 -17.42
N MET A 215 -20.81 -20.96 -16.81
CA MET A 215 -21.27 -20.80 -15.42
C MET A 215 -20.08 -20.70 -14.45
N PHE A 216 -19.09 -21.58 -14.60
CA PHE A 216 -17.87 -21.53 -13.79
C PHE A 216 -17.10 -20.22 -13.97
N LEU A 217 -17.01 -19.72 -15.21
CA LEU A 217 -16.39 -18.43 -15.49
C LEU A 217 -17.13 -17.29 -14.81
N LEU A 218 -18.47 -17.24 -14.91
CA LEU A 218 -19.31 -16.19 -14.32
C LEU A 218 -19.27 -16.17 -12.79
N VAL A 219 -19.13 -17.32 -12.13
CA VAL A 219 -19.03 -17.41 -10.66
C VAL A 219 -17.66 -16.96 -10.15
N LEU A 220 -16.62 -17.05 -11.00
CA LEU A 220 -15.27 -16.59 -10.67
C LEU A 220 -15.05 -15.09 -10.96
N LEU A 221 -16.02 -14.41 -11.55
CA LEU A 221 -16.03 -12.96 -11.74
C LEU A 221 -16.46 -12.24 -10.46
#